data_AF-A0A8J6ZY05-F1
#
_entry.id   AF-A0A8J6ZY05-F1
#
_cell.length_a   1.000
_cell.length_b   1.000
_cell.length_c   1.000
_cell.angle_alpha   90.00
_cell.angle_beta   90.00
_cell.angle_gamma   90.00
#
_symmetry.space_group_name_H-M   'P 1'
#
loop_
_entity.id
_entity.type
_entity.pdbx_description
1 polymer ?
#
loop_
_entity_poly.entity_id
_entity_poly.type
_entity_poly.pdbx_seq_one_letter_code
_entity_poly.pdbx_strand_id
1 'polypeptide(L)'
;MRKVTLSTFAVLGVSFGFAALSSPASAALLFRESFDDAALSIDAFGSTTNNGTLQTDVPVGATVLKAYLYASSVWENYEGPVSDVKLNGNLLKVADAFVLTPDENATTTVRWDVTSLLSSLGGLQNHTIEELGNNDGETLVVSYQDASTTGLSSFILDGELSTTGDTTRFNFDRPYSGGDFIVSFADTYSSQPSGQYTIIDVTTDSTSSRRLTSSAGGSDDGEAANGALITAGGIGDSLTNPDPFATDVAGSRTDDELYNLALGNSADPNPFIRPGDTFIELNTSNPSNDDNVYSLFVTSKFKVSVPEPLTTLGLLAVGGFGLAFCRKSKQQPKDTAKA
;
A
#
# COMPACT_ATOMS: atom_id res chain seq x y z
N MET A 1 -29.80 29.14 -70.00
CA MET A 1 -31.00 29.06 -69.13
C MET A 1 -31.35 27.59 -68.89
N ARG A 2 -31.75 27.25 -67.65
CA ARG A 2 -32.12 25.92 -67.10
C ARG A 2 -30.94 24.98 -66.82
N LYS A 3 -30.52 24.90 -65.55
CA LYS A 3 -30.99 24.05 -64.42
C LYS A 3 -30.26 22.70 -64.42
N VAL A 4 -29.23 22.60 -63.58
CA VAL A 4 -28.62 21.32 -63.17
C VAL A 4 -29.10 21.03 -61.75
N THR A 5 -29.66 19.85 -61.56
CA THR A 5 -30.14 19.28 -60.30
C THR A 5 -29.05 18.45 -59.64
N LEU A 6 -28.84 18.76 -58.35
CA LEU A 6 -28.40 17.98 -57.20
C LEU A 6 -27.95 16.51 -57.38
N SER A 7 -26.79 16.17 -56.80
CA SER A 7 -26.67 15.05 -55.85
C SER A 7 -25.30 14.99 -55.16
N THR A 8 -25.34 15.12 -53.83
CA THR A 8 -24.64 14.31 -52.81
C THR A 8 -23.11 14.23 -52.83
N PHE A 9 -22.45 14.84 -51.83
CA PHE A 9 -21.41 14.16 -51.03
C PHE A 9 -21.36 14.75 -49.62
N ALA A 10 -21.33 13.84 -48.65
CA ALA A 10 -21.31 14.10 -47.22
C ALA A 10 -19.87 14.34 -46.71
N VAL A 11 -19.78 15.30 -45.79
CA VAL A 11 -18.95 15.40 -44.57
C VAL A 11 -17.68 14.53 -44.48
N LEU A 12 -16.55 15.19 -44.27
CA LEU A 12 -15.53 14.71 -43.32
C LEU A 12 -14.86 15.91 -42.64
N GLY A 13 -15.39 16.27 -41.47
CA GLY A 13 -14.71 17.15 -40.52
C GLY A 13 -13.62 16.38 -39.80
N VAL A 14 -12.41 16.92 -39.80
CA VAL A 14 -11.27 16.39 -39.04
C VAL A 14 -11.39 16.90 -37.61
N SER A 15 -11.80 16.04 -36.69
CA SER A 15 -11.65 16.25 -35.25
C SER A 15 -10.25 15.75 -34.83
N PHE A 16 -9.39 16.69 -34.42
CA PHE A 16 -8.17 16.37 -33.67
C PHE A 16 -8.58 15.89 -32.27
N GLY A 17 -8.51 14.59 -32.04
CA GLY A 17 -8.61 14.03 -30.70
C GLY A 17 -7.30 14.28 -29.94
N PHE A 18 -7.35 15.16 -28.95
CA PHE A 18 -6.34 15.21 -27.89
C PHE A 18 -6.45 13.89 -27.12
N ALA A 19 -5.58 12.93 -27.41
CA ALA A 19 -5.35 11.83 -26.50
C ALA A 19 -4.58 12.43 -25.32
N ALA A 20 -5.29 12.68 -24.22
CA ALA A 20 -4.64 12.89 -22.93
C ALA A 20 -3.79 11.64 -22.67
N LEU A 21 -2.46 11.82 -22.69
CA LEU A 21 -1.55 10.84 -22.14
C LEU A 21 -1.80 10.86 -20.63
N SER A 22 -2.70 10.01 -20.14
CA SER A 22 -2.69 9.65 -18.74
C SER A 22 -1.36 8.94 -18.51
N SER A 23 -0.43 9.60 -17.82
CA SER A 23 0.72 8.92 -17.24
C SER A 23 0.19 7.70 -16.47
N PRO A 24 0.81 6.51 -16.58
CA PRO A 24 0.45 5.44 -15.68
C PRO A 24 0.70 5.96 -14.26
N ALA A 25 -0.32 5.95 -13.41
CA ALA A 25 -0.09 5.99 -11.98
C ALA A 25 0.82 4.79 -11.67
N SER A 26 2.08 5.04 -11.31
CA SER A 26 2.92 4.00 -10.74
C SER A 26 2.32 3.72 -9.36
N ALA A 27 1.71 2.56 -9.19
CA ALA A 27 1.34 2.14 -7.83
C ALA A 27 2.63 1.70 -7.15
N ALA A 28 3.17 2.55 -6.30
CA ALA A 28 4.34 2.26 -5.48
C ALA A 28 4.10 1.08 -4.52
N LEU A 29 2.94 1.08 -3.86
CA LEU A 29 2.47 -0.07 -3.10
C LEU A 29 1.74 -1.02 -4.03
N LEU A 30 2.29 -2.21 -4.24
CA LEU A 30 1.60 -3.23 -5.02
C LEU A 30 0.84 -4.16 -4.09
N PHE A 31 -0.28 -4.64 -4.60
CA PHE A 31 -1.09 -5.61 -3.89
C PHE A 31 -0.33 -6.93 -3.72
N ARG A 32 -0.35 -7.49 -2.51
CA ARG A 32 0.31 -8.76 -2.20
C ARG A 32 -0.66 -9.87 -1.99
N GLU A 33 -1.51 -9.73 -0.99
CA GLU A 33 -2.31 -10.84 -0.54
C GLU A 33 -3.58 -10.33 0.13
N SER A 34 -4.69 -11.03 -0.10
CA SER A 34 -5.95 -10.85 0.60
C SER A 34 -6.34 -12.15 1.29
N PHE A 35 -6.97 -12.00 2.44
CA PHE A 35 -7.47 -13.09 3.24
C PHE A 35 -8.95 -12.85 3.53
N ASP A 36 -9.80 -13.78 3.08
CA ASP A 36 -11.22 -13.81 3.47
C ASP A 36 -11.33 -14.18 4.96
N ASP A 37 -12.37 -13.69 5.64
CA ASP A 37 -12.71 -14.03 7.03
C ASP A 37 -11.53 -13.84 7.99
N ALA A 38 -10.71 -12.81 7.78
CA ALA A 38 -9.46 -12.58 8.48
C ALA A 38 -9.29 -11.13 8.97
N ALA A 39 -8.44 -10.97 9.98
CA ALA A 39 -7.97 -9.69 10.51
C ALA A 39 -6.44 -9.71 10.61
N LEU A 40 -5.86 -8.54 10.88
CA LEU A 40 -4.42 -8.37 11.06
C LEU A 40 -4.08 -8.01 12.51
N SER A 41 -3.01 -8.59 13.01
CA SER A 41 -2.27 -8.12 14.19
C SER A 41 -0.96 -7.52 13.68
N ILE A 42 -0.69 -6.27 14.03
CA ILE A 42 0.45 -5.50 13.52
C ILE A 42 1.18 -4.90 14.73
N ASP A 43 2.50 -4.95 14.70
CA ASP A 43 3.36 -4.31 15.69
C ASP A 43 4.68 -3.92 15.04
N ALA A 44 5.32 -2.87 15.54
CA ALA A 44 6.64 -2.45 15.09
C ALA A 44 7.61 -2.26 16.26
N PHE A 45 8.89 -2.28 15.91
CA PHE A 45 9.97 -2.13 16.86
C PHE A 45 11.18 -1.49 16.16
N GLY A 46 11.79 -0.50 16.81
CA GLY A 46 13.11 0.02 16.46
C GLY A 46 13.94 0.29 17.71
N SER A 47 15.26 0.12 17.62
CA SER A 47 16.14 0.51 18.74
C SER A 47 17.59 0.63 18.31
N THR A 48 18.28 1.61 18.87
CA THR A 48 19.74 1.77 18.74
C THR A 48 20.55 0.71 19.50
N THR A 49 19.88 -0.19 20.23
CA THR A 49 20.49 -1.33 20.95
C THR A 49 20.34 -2.66 20.21
N ASN A 50 19.65 -2.66 19.07
CA ASN A 50 19.48 -3.79 18.16
C ASN A 50 18.79 -5.01 18.83
N ASN A 51 18.10 -4.81 19.95
CA ASN A 51 17.45 -5.88 20.71
C ASN A 51 16.15 -5.38 21.33
N GLY A 52 15.07 -6.11 21.14
CA GLY A 52 13.80 -5.79 21.79
C GLY A 52 12.72 -6.81 21.56
N THR A 53 11.49 -6.33 21.39
CA THR A 53 10.31 -7.17 21.35
C THR A 53 9.28 -6.62 20.39
N LEU A 54 8.77 -7.51 19.54
CA LEU A 54 7.54 -7.32 18.77
C LEU A 54 6.40 -8.08 19.46
N GLN A 55 5.17 -7.68 19.24
CA GLN A 55 3.98 -8.24 19.83
C GLN A 55 3.05 -8.82 18.76
N THR A 56 2.25 -9.80 19.15
CA THR A 56 1.07 -10.23 18.41
C THR A 56 -0.11 -10.29 19.36
N ASP A 57 -1.30 -9.91 18.91
CA ASP A 57 -2.55 -10.10 19.63
C ASP A 57 -3.54 -10.88 18.75
N VAL A 58 -3.40 -12.20 18.81
CA VAL A 58 -4.17 -13.13 17.98
C VAL A 58 -5.05 -13.98 18.91
N PRO A 59 -6.38 -14.01 18.74
CA PRO A 59 -7.28 -14.72 19.65
C PRO A 59 -6.90 -16.19 19.86
N VAL A 60 -7.09 -16.68 21.10
CA VAL A 60 -6.79 -18.07 21.44
C VAL A 60 -7.62 -19.03 20.57
N GLY A 61 -6.95 -19.93 19.87
CA GLY A 61 -7.59 -20.89 18.96
C GLY A 61 -7.83 -20.35 17.54
N ALA A 62 -7.40 -19.11 17.25
CA ALA A 62 -7.35 -18.61 15.88
C ALA A 62 -6.34 -19.41 15.04
N THR A 63 -6.56 -19.42 13.73
CA THR A 63 -5.64 -19.98 12.74
C THR A 63 -4.83 -18.85 12.13
N VAL A 64 -3.50 -18.93 12.26
CA VAL A 64 -2.60 -18.02 11.53
C VAL A 64 -2.55 -18.43 10.07
N LEU A 65 -2.92 -17.52 9.17
CA LEU A 65 -2.89 -17.73 7.73
C LEU A 65 -1.54 -17.37 7.13
N LYS A 66 -0.98 -16.25 7.61
CA LYS A 66 0.24 -15.66 7.08
C LYS A 66 0.88 -14.78 8.12
N ALA A 67 2.21 -14.75 8.17
CA ALA A 67 2.95 -13.75 8.91
C ALA A 67 4.15 -13.26 8.09
N TYR A 68 4.32 -11.95 8.04
CA TYR A 68 5.46 -11.31 7.41
C TYR A 68 6.21 -10.45 8.44
N LEU A 69 7.53 -10.56 8.41
CA LEU A 69 8.42 -9.63 9.10
C LEU A 69 9.07 -8.74 8.05
N TYR A 70 8.95 -7.42 8.23
CA TYR A 70 9.66 -6.43 7.43
C TYR A 70 10.84 -5.90 8.23
N ALA A 71 11.92 -5.54 7.53
CA ALA A 71 12.99 -4.72 8.08
C ALA A 71 13.42 -3.69 7.03
N SER A 72 13.73 -2.49 7.48
CA SER A 72 14.21 -1.40 6.63
C SER A 72 15.55 -0.88 7.12
N SER A 73 16.36 -0.38 6.20
CA SER A 73 17.58 0.37 6.53
C SER A 73 17.78 1.45 5.48
N VAL A 74 17.96 2.67 5.94
CA VAL A 74 17.96 3.86 5.09
C VAL A 74 19.40 4.36 4.94
N TRP A 75 19.77 4.68 3.70
CA TRP A 75 21.07 5.21 3.31
C TRP A 75 22.21 4.22 3.55
N GLU A 76 22.48 3.35 2.57
CA GLU A 76 23.59 2.39 2.58
C GLU A 76 24.97 2.98 2.95
N ASN A 77 25.14 4.30 2.79
CA ASN A 77 26.38 5.01 3.13
C ASN A 77 26.46 5.50 4.59
N TYR A 78 25.36 5.47 5.34
CA TYR A 78 25.29 5.91 6.74
C TYR A 78 25.04 4.73 7.70
N GLU A 79 23.94 4.00 7.53
CA GLU A 79 23.62 2.82 8.37
C GLU A 79 24.08 1.49 7.76
N GLY A 80 24.28 1.45 6.44
CA GLY A 80 24.62 0.23 5.71
C GLY A 80 23.40 -0.41 5.04
N PRO A 81 23.56 -1.55 4.35
CA PRO A 81 22.42 -2.31 3.85
C PRO A 81 21.63 -2.90 5.01
N VAL A 82 20.37 -3.28 4.75
CA VAL A 82 19.57 -4.07 5.70
C VAL A 82 20.38 -5.27 6.18
N SER A 83 20.35 -5.50 7.49
CA SER A 83 21.08 -6.54 8.18
C SER A 83 20.18 -7.74 8.51
N ASP A 84 20.81 -8.91 8.68
CA ASP A 84 20.12 -10.12 9.16
C ASP A 84 19.48 -9.85 10.54
N VAL A 85 18.37 -10.54 10.83
CA VAL A 85 17.68 -10.43 12.12
C VAL A 85 17.45 -11.82 12.74
N LYS A 86 17.20 -11.88 14.05
CA LYS A 86 16.68 -13.09 14.71
C LYS A 86 15.31 -12.86 15.30
N LEU A 87 14.32 -13.61 14.82
CA LEU A 87 12.97 -13.64 15.42
C LEU A 87 12.83 -14.88 16.32
N ASN A 88 12.59 -14.68 17.61
CA ASN A 88 12.55 -15.75 18.61
C ASN A 88 13.81 -16.65 18.57
N GLY A 89 14.97 -16.03 18.29
CA GLY A 89 16.26 -16.71 18.14
C GLY A 89 16.47 -17.43 16.80
N ASN A 90 15.48 -17.46 15.90
CA ASN A 90 15.62 -18.02 14.55
C ASN A 90 16.24 -16.97 13.63
N LEU A 91 17.38 -17.30 13.03
CA LEU A 91 18.07 -16.42 12.08
C LEU A 91 17.27 -16.28 10.78
N LEU A 92 16.99 -15.04 10.40
CA LEU A 92 16.40 -14.65 9.13
C LEU A 92 17.48 -13.89 8.34
N LYS A 93 17.98 -14.52 7.27
CA LYS A 93 19.04 -13.92 6.46
C LYS A 93 18.44 -13.01 5.40
N VAL A 94 19.05 -11.87 5.17
CA VAL A 94 18.66 -10.93 4.10
C VAL A 94 18.72 -11.59 2.73
N ALA A 95 19.66 -12.52 2.53
CA ALA A 95 19.75 -13.31 1.29
C ALA A 95 18.54 -14.21 1.02
N ASP A 96 17.76 -14.53 2.06
CA ASP A 96 16.52 -15.32 1.97
C ASP A 96 15.27 -14.42 1.96
N ALA A 97 15.44 -13.10 2.11
CA ALA A 97 14.37 -12.12 2.11
C ALA A 97 13.94 -11.75 0.68
N PHE A 98 12.71 -11.24 0.58
CA PHE A 98 12.25 -10.55 -0.62
C PHE A 98 12.49 -9.05 -0.45
N VAL A 99 13.34 -8.46 -1.29
CA VAL A 99 13.53 -7.00 -1.35
C VAL A 99 12.30 -6.37 -1.99
N LEU A 100 11.71 -5.38 -1.33
CA LEU A 100 10.54 -4.67 -1.86
C LEU A 100 10.91 -3.87 -3.11
N THR A 101 9.93 -3.71 -4.00
CA THR A 101 10.07 -2.92 -5.23
C THR A 101 8.75 -2.21 -5.53
N PRO A 102 8.75 -1.02 -6.17
CA PRO A 102 9.93 -0.28 -6.64
C PRO A 102 10.82 0.17 -5.46
N ASP A 103 12.12 0.35 -5.73
CA ASP A 103 13.14 0.79 -4.78
C ASP A 103 13.59 2.18 -5.29
N GLU A 104 12.68 3.13 -5.11
CA GLU A 104 12.76 4.50 -5.68
C GLU A 104 13.24 5.52 -4.64
N ASN A 105 13.31 5.14 -3.37
CA ASN A 105 13.99 5.87 -2.30
C ASN A 105 15.43 5.34 -2.14
N ALA A 106 16.20 5.97 -1.25
CA ALA A 106 17.49 5.45 -0.80
C ALA A 106 17.35 4.39 0.31
N THR A 107 16.12 4.01 0.65
CA THR A 107 15.79 3.01 1.67
C THR A 107 15.69 1.65 1.04
N THR A 108 16.31 0.65 1.64
CA THR A 108 16.00 -0.74 1.30
C THR A 108 15.07 -1.31 2.36
N THR A 109 13.91 -1.81 1.93
CA THR A 109 13.02 -2.61 2.77
C THR A 109 13.00 -4.05 2.28
N VAL A 110 13.10 -5.00 3.20
CA VAL A 110 13.00 -6.43 2.90
C VAL A 110 11.86 -7.07 3.69
N ARG A 111 11.35 -8.18 3.18
CA ARG A 111 10.27 -8.96 3.78
C ARG A 111 10.64 -10.44 3.86
N TRP A 112 10.43 -11.05 5.03
CA TRP A 112 10.47 -12.49 5.23
C TRP A 112 9.08 -13.06 5.48
N ASP A 113 8.80 -14.24 4.93
CA ASP A 113 7.65 -15.07 5.36
C ASP A 113 8.03 -15.84 6.62
N VAL A 114 7.47 -15.42 7.75
CA VAL A 114 7.73 -16.00 9.08
C VAL A 114 6.55 -16.83 9.59
N THR A 115 5.60 -17.19 8.72
CA THR A 115 4.38 -17.93 9.08
C THR A 115 4.68 -19.21 9.85
N SER A 116 5.73 -19.94 9.45
CA SER A 116 6.12 -21.19 10.12
C SER A 116 6.67 -21.00 11.54
N LEU A 117 7.19 -19.81 11.86
CA LEU A 117 7.69 -19.45 13.19
C LEU A 117 6.56 -19.01 14.13
N LEU A 118 5.46 -18.52 13.56
CA LEU A 118 4.32 -17.95 14.28
C LEU A 118 3.03 -18.76 14.08
N SER A 119 3.13 -20.06 13.79
CA SER A 119 1.97 -20.90 13.48
C SER A 119 1.07 -21.20 14.68
N SER A 120 1.50 -20.85 15.90
CA SER A 120 0.76 -21.11 17.15
C SER A 120 0.83 -19.89 18.05
N LEU A 121 -0.18 -19.03 17.95
CA LEU A 121 -0.36 -17.84 18.78
C LEU A 121 -1.61 -17.95 19.66
N GLY A 122 -1.77 -17.02 20.60
CA GLY A 122 -2.93 -16.97 21.49
C GLY A 122 -2.85 -15.86 22.52
N GLY A 123 -3.75 -14.88 22.38
CA GLY A 123 -3.74 -13.60 23.09
C GLY A 123 -2.55 -12.72 22.71
N LEU A 124 -2.34 -11.68 23.52
CA LEU A 124 -1.14 -10.84 23.45
C LEU A 124 0.12 -11.65 23.80
N GLN A 125 1.07 -11.71 22.89
CA GLN A 125 2.33 -12.43 23.03
C GLN A 125 3.51 -11.57 22.59
N ASN A 126 4.65 -11.78 23.25
CA ASN A 126 5.90 -11.11 22.96
C ASN A 126 6.82 -12.03 22.15
N HIS A 127 7.50 -11.47 21.16
CA HIS A 127 8.48 -12.12 20.31
C HIS A 127 9.79 -11.35 20.36
N THR A 128 10.88 -12.03 20.71
CA THR A 128 12.18 -11.36 20.78
C THR A 128 12.68 -11.07 19.37
N ILE A 129 13.16 -9.86 19.14
CA ILE A 129 13.83 -9.45 17.92
C ILE A 129 15.25 -8.99 18.24
N GLU A 130 16.21 -9.42 17.43
CA GLU A 130 17.62 -9.06 17.52
C GLU A 130 18.12 -8.71 16.12
N GLU A 131 18.59 -7.49 15.90
CA GLU A 131 19.23 -7.08 14.66
C GLU A 131 20.73 -7.43 14.72
N LEU A 132 21.27 -8.01 13.64
CA LEU A 132 22.68 -8.42 13.56
C LEU A 132 23.59 -7.37 12.90
N GLY A 133 23.02 -6.18 12.70
CA GLY A 133 23.62 -4.94 12.24
C GLY A 133 22.58 -3.84 12.44
N ASN A 134 22.77 -2.66 11.85
CA ASN A 134 21.84 -1.54 12.02
C ASN A 134 20.69 -1.64 11.02
N ASN A 135 19.46 -1.75 11.51
CA ASN A 135 18.25 -1.48 10.75
C ASN A 135 17.57 -0.24 11.36
N ASP A 136 16.68 0.43 10.62
CA ASP A 136 15.83 1.49 11.20
C ASP A 136 14.66 0.91 12.01
N GLY A 137 14.36 -0.37 11.79
CA GLY A 137 13.45 -1.16 12.61
C GLY A 137 12.77 -2.28 11.83
N GLU A 138 11.88 -2.98 12.53
CA GLU A 138 11.06 -4.06 12.01
C GLU A 138 9.57 -3.84 12.23
N THR A 139 8.75 -4.34 11.30
CA THR A 139 7.30 -4.47 11.49
C THR A 139 6.87 -5.91 11.28
N LEU A 140 6.12 -6.44 12.24
CA LEU A 140 5.52 -7.76 12.18
C LEU A 140 4.03 -7.63 11.88
N VAL A 141 3.57 -8.26 10.80
CA VAL A 141 2.15 -8.39 10.48
C VAL A 141 1.75 -9.85 10.46
N VAL A 142 0.66 -10.18 11.16
CA VAL A 142 0.09 -11.52 11.23
C VAL A 142 -1.37 -11.47 10.80
N SER A 143 -1.69 -12.20 9.74
CA SER A 143 -3.07 -12.48 9.32
C SER A 143 -3.59 -13.72 10.01
N TYR A 144 -4.76 -13.61 10.64
CA TYR A 144 -5.41 -14.71 11.36
C TYR A 144 -6.90 -14.80 11.06
N GLN A 145 -7.45 -16.00 11.24
CA GLN A 145 -8.89 -16.28 11.21
C GLN A 145 -9.38 -16.85 12.54
N ASP A 146 -10.53 -16.37 12.99
CA ASP A 146 -11.34 -17.00 14.02
C ASP A 146 -12.84 -16.69 13.82
N ALA A 147 -13.69 -17.05 14.78
CA ALA A 147 -15.12 -16.84 14.68
C ALA A 147 -15.52 -15.34 14.61
N SER A 148 -14.74 -14.45 15.21
CA SER A 148 -14.94 -13.00 15.24
C SER A 148 -14.55 -12.31 13.93
N THR A 149 -13.65 -12.91 13.15
CA THR A 149 -13.19 -12.38 11.86
C THR A 149 -14.11 -12.77 10.70
N THR A 150 -15.14 -13.58 10.95
CA THR A 150 -16.10 -13.98 9.91
C THR A 150 -16.79 -12.77 9.28
N GLY A 151 -16.72 -12.67 7.95
CA GLY A 151 -17.22 -11.55 7.16
C GLY A 151 -16.27 -10.35 7.07
N LEU A 152 -15.10 -10.41 7.70
CA LEU A 152 -14.01 -9.47 7.45
C LEU A 152 -13.22 -9.89 6.20
N SER A 153 -12.43 -8.97 5.68
CA SER A 153 -11.31 -9.26 4.81
C SER A 153 -10.14 -8.40 5.24
N SER A 154 -8.96 -9.01 5.21
CA SER A 154 -7.71 -8.30 5.37
C SER A 154 -6.88 -8.39 4.10
N PHE A 155 -6.04 -7.38 3.86
CA PHE A 155 -5.05 -7.45 2.79
C PHE A 155 -3.84 -6.60 3.11
N ILE A 156 -2.78 -6.96 2.40
CA ILE A 156 -1.45 -6.37 2.55
C ILE A 156 -1.05 -5.79 1.21
N LEU A 157 -0.67 -4.53 1.23
CA LEU A 157 0.13 -3.92 0.18
C LEU A 157 1.48 -3.57 0.75
N ASP A 158 2.50 -3.87 -0.04
CA ASP A 158 3.85 -3.45 0.28
C ASP A 158 4.56 -3.03 -0.99
N GLY A 159 5.68 -2.36 -0.82
CA GLY A 159 6.46 -1.71 -1.86
C GLY A 159 7.16 -0.55 -1.20
N GLU A 160 7.19 0.58 -1.87
CA GLU A 160 7.73 1.81 -1.33
C GLU A 160 7.06 2.97 -2.05
N LEU A 161 6.41 3.87 -1.30
CA LEU A 161 5.92 5.12 -1.85
C LEU A 161 7.10 5.97 -2.33
N SER A 162 6.89 6.65 -3.45
CA SER A 162 7.77 7.72 -3.91
C SER A 162 8.05 8.69 -2.77
N THR A 163 9.27 9.22 -2.72
CA THR A 163 9.68 10.23 -1.73
C THR A 163 8.82 11.49 -1.80
N THR A 164 8.12 11.77 -2.90
CA THR A 164 7.18 12.91 -2.96
C THR A 164 5.75 12.55 -2.52
N GLY A 165 5.48 11.29 -2.20
CA GLY A 165 4.15 10.70 -2.06
C GLY A 165 3.57 10.20 -3.39
N ASP A 166 2.42 9.52 -3.28
CA ASP A 166 1.82 8.71 -4.34
C ASP A 166 0.30 8.60 -4.18
N THR A 167 -0.35 8.09 -5.23
CA THR A 167 -1.78 7.72 -5.19
C THR A 167 -1.94 6.21 -5.13
N THR A 168 -2.55 5.73 -4.06
CA THR A 168 -2.89 4.32 -3.87
C THR A 168 -4.41 4.16 -3.93
N ARG A 169 -4.92 3.39 -4.90
CA ARG A 169 -6.36 3.21 -5.12
C ARG A 169 -6.78 1.75 -5.14
N PHE A 170 -7.86 1.44 -4.42
CA PHE A 170 -8.52 0.13 -4.44
C PHE A 170 -9.97 0.26 -4.86
N ASN A 171 -10.37 -0.57 -5.82
CA ASN A 171 -11.77 -0.70 -6.21
C ASN A 171 -12.37 -1.93 -5.52
N PHE A 172 -13.60 -1.82 -5.06
CA PHE A 172 -14.29 -2.90 -4.40
C PHE A 172 -15.08 -3.74 -5.40
N ASP A 173 -15.12 -5.05 -5.15
CA ASP A 173 -15.92 -6.00 -5.94
C ASP A 173 -17.41 -5.71 -5.82
N ARG A 174 -17.79 -5.17 -4.66
CA ARG A 174 -19.12 -4.75 -4.30
C ARG A 174 -19.02 -3.45 -3.50
N PRO A 175 -20.02 -2.57 -3.60
CA PRO A 175 -20.05 -1.37 -2.78
C PRO A 175 -19.86 -1.71 -1.30
N TYR A 176 -19.12 -0.87 -0.60
CA TYR A 176 -18.89 -0.98 0.83
C TYR A 176 -20.22 -1.12 1.57
N SER A 177 -20.32 -2.11 2.46
CA SER A 177 -21.56 -2.41 3.18
C SER A 177 -21.67 -1.74 4.54
N GLY A 178 -20.61 -1.07 5.01
CA GLY A 178 -20.51 -0.55 6.37
C GLY A 178 -19.76 -1.50 7.31
N GLY A 179 -19.51 -1.03 8.54
CA GLY A 179 -18.60 -1.65 9.49
C GLY A 179 -17.41 -0.74 9.77
N ASP A 180 -16.39 -1.26 10.43
CA ASP A 180 -15.10 -0.59 10.53
C ASP A 180 -14.30 -0.75 9.24
N PHE A 181 -13.52 0.27 8.90
CA PHE A 181 -12.56 0.21 7.80
C PHE A 181 -11.20 0.63 8.33
N ILE A 182 -10.43 -0.35 8.79
CA ILE A 182 -9.17 -0.12 9.48
C ILE A 182 -8.04 -0.11 8.47
N VAL A 183 -7.21 0.93 8.53
CA VAL A 183 -6.06 1.19 7.67
C VAL A 183 -4.88 1.46 8.59
N SER A 184 -3.79 0.73 8.38
CA SER A 184 -2.53 0.92 9.07
C SER A 184 -1.42 1.17 8.06
N PHE A 185 -0.60 2.18 8.31
CA PHE A 185 0.63 2.43 7.56
C PHE A 185 1.83 1.95 8.35
N ALA A 186 2.88 1.55 7.63
CA ALA A 186 4.20 1.35 8.22
C ALA A 186 5.21 2.27 7.50
N ASP A 187 5.98 2.98 8.31
CA ASP A 187 6.91 4.02 7.87
C ASP A 187 8.26 3.87 8.58
N THR A 188 9.33 4.16 7.87
CA THR A 188 10.69 4.27 8.43
C THR A 188 11.35 5.56 7.98
N TYR A 189 12.38 5.98 8.72
CA TYR A 189 13.06 7.25 8.47
C TYR A 189 12.21 8.50 8.67
N SER A 190 11.08 8.37 9.36
CA SER A 190 10.29 9.50 9.82
C SER A 190 10.61 9.75 11.30
N SER A 191 10.89 11.00 11.67
CA SER A 191 11.16 11.40 13.05
C SER A 191 10.28 12.57 13.42
N GLN A 192 9.70 12.58 14.62
CA GLN A 192 8.90 13.72 15.06
C GLN A 192 9.26 14.16 16.49
N PRO A 193 9.48 15.47 16.73
CA PRO A 193 9.34 16.58 15.79
C PRO A 193 10.60 16.77 14.92
N SER A 194 10.45 16.87 13.59
CA SER A 194 11.59 17.13 12.69
C SER A 194 11.23 17.75 11.34
N GLY A 195 9.94 17.85 11.01
CA GLY A 195 9.48 18.17 9.66
C GLY A 195 9.43 16.97 8.71
N GLN A 196 9.77 15.77 9.18
CA GLN A 196 9.59 14.49 8.48
C GLN A 196 8.20 13.94 8.84
N TYR A 197 7.33 13.90 7.84
CA TYR A 197 5.99 13.35 7.96
C TYR A 197 5.36 13.13 6.58
N THR A 198 4.40 12.24 6.53
CA THR A 198 3.51 12.03 5.40
C THR A 198 2.13 12.67 5.65
N ILE A 199 1.65 13.40 4.66
CA ILE A 199 0.28 13.91 4.60
C ILE A 199 -0.57 12.87 3.87
N ILE A 200 -1.78 12.59 4.37
CA ILE A 200 -2.70 11.64 3.74
C ILE A 200 -4.07 12.28 3.53
N ASP A 201 -4.53 12.29 2.28
CA ASP A 201 -5.88 12.69 1.88
C ASP A 201 -6.66 11.48 1.34
N VAL A 202 -7.95 11.39 1.69
CA VAL A 202 -8.84 10.28 1.30
C VAL A 202 -9.87 10.74 0.29
N THR A 203 -10.05 9.97 -0.77
CA THR A 203 -11.11 10.14 -1.77
C THR A 203 -11.92 8.85 -1.92
N THR A 204 -13.24 8.98 -1.95
CA THR A 204 -14.22 7.91 -2.25
C THR A 204 -15.32 8.47 -3.17
N ASP A 205 -16.37 7.69 -3.45
CA ASP A 205 -17.57 8.24 -4.11
C ASP A 205 -18.26 9.33 -3.28
N SER A 206 -18.20 9.23 -1.94
CA SER A 206 -18.87 10.13 -1.00
C SER A 206 -17.97 11.19 -0.37
N THR A 207 -16.65 11.05 -0.50
CA THR A 207 -15.64 11.97 0.07
C THR A 207 -14.72 12.49 -1.03
N SER A 208 -14.63 13.82 -1.18
CA SER A 208 -13.77 14.46 -2.17
C SER A 208 -12.48 14.98 -1.53
N SER A 209 -11.38 14.21 -1.63
CA SER A 209 -10.03 14.58 -1.20
C SER A 209 -9.99 15.26 0.18
N ARG A 210 -10.38 14.52 1.22
CA ARG A 210 -10.46 15.03 2.59
C ARG A 210 -9.24 14.59 3.40
N ARG A 211 -8.63 15.53 4.12
CA ARG A 211 -7.51 15.30 5.02
C ARG A 211 -7.84 14.26 6.08
N LEU A 212 -7.06 13.18 6.08
CA LEU A 212 -7.01 12.21 7.17
C LEU A 212 -6.02 12.68 8.22
N THR A 213 -4.79 12.98 7.81
CA THR A 213 -3.71 13.44 8.69
C THR A 213 -2.68 14.32 7.96
N SER A 214 -2.06 15.23 8.72
CA SER A 214 -0.96 16.10 8.28
C SER A 214 0.39 15.73 8.91
N SER A 215 0.46 14.62 9.63
CA SER A 215 1.63 14.25 10.44
C SER A 215 1.80 12.73 10.59
N ALA A 216 1.40 11.92 9.60
CA ALA A 216 1.73 10.49 9.63
C ALA A 216 3.25 10.30 9.64
N GLY A 217 3.74 9.28 10.34
CA GLY A 217 5.15 9.02 10.56
C GLY A 217 5.57 9.38 11.99
N GLY A 218 6.84 9.16 12.30
CA GLY A 218 7.34 9.27 13.66
C GLY A 218 8.19 8.08 14.04
N SER A 219 8.49 8.00 15.34
CA SER A 219 9.40 7.03 15.92
C SER A 219 8.85 6.48 17.24
N ASP A 220 7.54 6.35 17.37
CA ASP A 220 6.87 5.95 18.61
C ASP A 220 6.86 4.44 18.87
N ASP A 221 7.19 3.65 17.85
CA ASP A 221 7.58 2.23 17.95
C ASP A 221 9.10 2.02 18.02
N GLY A 222 9.87 3.12 17.96
CA GLY A 222 11.32 3.09 18.01
C GLY A 222 11.91 4.17 18.91
N GLU A 223 12.99 4.77 18.44
CA GLU A 223 13.69 5.86 19.12
C GLU A 223 13.92 7.00 18.13
N ALA A 224 13.89 8.26 18.59
CA ALA A 224 14.20 9.43 17.76
C ALA A 224 15.72 9.54 17.48
N ALA A 225 16.28 8.51 16.85
CA ALA A 225 17.68 8.35 16.50
C ALA A 225 17.80 7.47 15.24
N ASN A 226 18.80 7.76 14.40
CA ASN A 226 19.08 6.94 13.21
C ASN A 226 19.35 5.48 13.60
N GLY A 227 18.84 4.53 12.80
CA GLY A 227 18.84 3.11 13.16
C GLY A 227 17.74 2.74 14.17
N ALA A 228 16.70 3.56 14.30
CA ALA A 228 15.53 3.27 15.14
C ALA A 228 14.27 4.08 14.74
N LEU A 229 14.29 4.75 13.59
CA LEU A 229 13.19 5.60 13.12
C LEU A 229 12.13 4.74 12.44
N ILE A 230 11.16 4.27 13.22
CA ILE A 230 10.07 3.42 12.74
C ILE A 230 8.76 3.71 13.48
N THR A 231 7.66 3.60 12.74
CA THR A 231 6.29 3.52 13.25
C THR A 231 5.45 2.57 12.38
N ALA A 232 4.52 1.86 12.98
CA ALA A 232 3.42 1.24 12.26
C ALA A 232 2.13 1.17 13.10
N GLY A 233 1.01 1.56 12.49
CA GLY A 233 -0.28 1.54 13.20
C GLY A 233 -0.71 0.12 13.58
N GLY A 234 -0.88 -0.15 14.87
CA GLY A 234 -1.04 -1.51 15.36
C GLY A 234 -1.38 -1.62 16.85
N ILE A 235 -0.69 -2.53 17.52
CA ILE A 235 -0.92 -2.84 18.93
C ILE A 235 -0.49 -1.65 19.79
N GLY A 236 -1.43 -1.11 20.58
CA GLY A 236 -1.16 0.03 21.46
C GLY A 236 -1.74 1.35 20.96
N ASP A 237 -2.17 1.38 19.70
CA ASP A 237 -2.68 2.58 19.04
C ASP A 237 -4.20 2.72 19.14
N SER A 238 -4.68 3.91 18.81
CA SER A 238 -6.09 4.26 18.89
C SER A 238 -6.77 4.10 17.54
N LEU A 239 -7.91 3.41 17.52
CA LEU A 239 -8.77 3.39 16.33
C LEU A 239 -9.49 4.72 16.03
N THR A 240 -9.21 5.77 16.82
CA THR A 240 -9.75 7.11 16.58
C THR A 240 -8.83 7.88 15.66
N ASN A 241 -9.35 8.38 14.54
CA ASN A 241 -8.55 9.20 13.65
C ASN A 241 -8.01 10.46 14.38
N PRO A 242 -6.74 10.83 14.16
CA PRO A 242 -6.11 11.98 14.81
C PRO A 242 -6.76 13.30 14.36
N ASP A 243 -6.36 14.41 15.00
CA ASP A 243 -6.69 15.73 14.46
C ASP A 243 -6.01 15.88 13.09
N PRO A 244 -6.76 16.08 11.99
CA PRO A 244 -6.21 16.06 10.64
C PRO A 244 -5.20 17.17 10.38
N PHE A 245 -5.19 18.23 11.21
CA PHE A 245 -4.29 19.36 11.08
C PHE A 245 -3.30 19.47 12.25
N ALA A 246 -3.19 18.44 13.07
CA ALA A 246 -2.09 18.34 14.02
C ALA A 246 -0.77 18.29 13.25
N THR A 247 0.18 19.07 13.75
CA THR A 247 1.56 19.14 13.25
C THR A 247 2.45 18.22 14.08
N ASP A 248 3.53 17.71 13.49
CA ASP A 248 4.56 16.88 14.10
C ASP A 248 5.20 17.46 15.39
N VAL A 249 5.05 18.77 15.64
CA VAL A 249 5.61 19.48 16.80
C VAL A 249 5.17 18.90 18.17
N ALA A 250 4.05 18.17 18.22
CA ALA A 250 3.55 17.56 19.44
C ALA A 250 4.25 16.22 19.79
N GLY A 251 5.12 15.73 18.91
CA GLY A 251 5.98 14.56 19.12
C GLY A 251 5.50 13.32 18.37
N SER A 252 6.24 12.22 18.52
CA SER A 252 6.08 10.98 17.74
C SER A 252 4.75 10.25 17.88
N ARG A 253 3.89 10.61 18.83
CA ARG A 253 2.55 10.01 19.03
C ARG A 253 1.41 10.97 18.67
N THR A 254 1.71 11.96 17.82
CA THR A 254 0.70 12.92 17.34
C THR A 254 -0.26 12.25 16.37
N ASP A 255 0.31 11.42 15.53
CA ASP A 255 -0.34 10.39 14.74
C ASP A 255 0.17 9.05 15.26
N ASP A 256 -0.62 7.99 15.06
CA ASP A 256 -0.33 6.62 15.47
C ASP A 256 -0.51 5.64 14.29
N GLU A 257 -0.53 6.18 13.06
CA GLU A 257 -0.57 5.48 11.78
C GLU A 257 -1.75 4.50 11.61
N LEU A 258 -2.70 4.48 12.55
CA LEU A 258 -3.85 3.57 12.62
C LEU A 258 -5.16 4.35 12.50
N TYR A 259 -5.85 4.15 11.38
CA TYR A 259 -7.04 4.91 11.03
C TYR A 259 -8.26 4.01 10.90
N ASN A 260 -9.42 4.53 11.29
CA ASN A 260 -10.71 3.95 10.94
C ASN A 260 -11.47 4.89 9.99
N LEU A 261 -11.46 4.57 8.71
CA LEU A 261 -12.10 5.38 7.67
C LEU A 261 -13.63 5.36 7.77
N ALA A 262 -14.22 4.43 8.51
CA ALA A 262 -15.65 4.44 8.81
C ALA A 262 -16.03 5.53 9.84
N LEU A 263 -15.04 6.21 10.43
CA LEU A 263 -15.22 7.35 11.32
C LEU A 263 -14.82 8.66 10.61
N GLY A 264 -15.21 9.79 11.20
CA GLY A 264 -14.67 11.11 10.85
C GLY A 264 -13.47 11.46 11.71
N ASN A 265 -13.16 12.75 11.81
CA ASN A 265 -12.10 13.28 12.69
C ASN A 265 -12.57 14.58 13.37
N SER A 266 -11.66 15.27 14.06
CA SER A 266 -11.98 16.50 14.81
C SER A 266 -12.48 17.65 13.93
N ALA A 267 -12.05 17.71 12.66
CA ALA A 267 -12.45 18.77 11.72
C ALA A 267 -13.79 18.48 11.02
N ASP A 268 -14.07 17.21 10.71
CA ASP A 268 -15.33 16.77 10.13
C ASP A 268 -15.74 15.40 10.72
N PRO A 269 -16.82 15.32 11.52
CA PRO A 269 -17.23 14.09 12.18
C PRO A 269 -17.86 13.06 11.23
N ASN A 270 -18.14 13.43 9.97
CA ASN A 270 -18.70 12.48 9.01
C ASN A 270 -17.66 11.39 8.63
N PRO A 271 -18.09 10.14 8.40
CA PRO A 271 -17.22 9.07 7.91
C PRO A 271 -16.48 9.41 6.61
N PHE A 272 -15.23 8.95 6.46
CA PHE A 272 -14.48 9.04 5.20
C PHE A 272 -15.03 8.09 4.14
N ILE A 273 -15.43 6.88 4.54
CA ILE A 273 -16.10 5.91 3.67
C ILE A 273 -17.53 5.66 4.15
N ARG A 274 -18.48 5.56 3.21
CA ARG A 274 -19.90 5.32 3.50
C ARG A 274 -20.44 4.11 2.75
N PRO A 275 -21.51 3.47 3.28
CA PRO A 275 -22.16 2.40 2.54
C PRO A 275 -22.59 2.85 1.14
N GLY A 276 -22.20 2.08 0.12
CA GLY A 276 -22.40 2.44 -1.28
C GLY A 276 -21.16 2.94 -2.01
N ASP A 277 -20.11 3.36 -1.31
CA ASP A 277 -18.82 3.70 -1.93
C ASP A 277 -18.22 2.46 -2.58
N THR A 278 -17.61 2.63 -3.75
CA THR A 278 -17.09 1.55 -4.62
C THR A 278 -15.58 1.53 -4.70
N PHE A 279 -14.91 2.50 -4.09
CA PHE A 279 -13.46 2.58 -4.04
C PHE A 279 -13.00 3.39 -2.82
N ILE A 280 -11.73 3.20 -2.48
CA ILE A 280 -10.94 4.15 -1.68
C ILE A 280 -9.71 4.52 -2.49
N GLU A 281 -9.35 5.78 -2.42
CA GLU A 281 -8.10 6.31 -2.90
C GLU A 281 -7.44 7.11 -1.77
N LEU A 282 -6.16 6.79 -1.52
CA LEU A 282 -5.29 7.45 -0.57
C LEU A 282 -4.26 8.22 -1.38
N ASN A 283 -4.22 9.53 -1.20
CA ASN A 283 -3.24 10.40 -1.80
C ASN A 283 -2.25 10.79 -0.70
N THR A 284 -1.01 10.35 -0.83
CA THR A 284 0.05 10.72 0.09
C THR A 284 0.91 11.85 -0.49
N SER A 285 1.46 12.66 0.39
CA SER A 285 2.48 13.66 0.06
C SER A 285 3.48 13.71 1.19
N ASN A 286 4.75 13.54 0.88
CA ASN A 286 5.84 13.60 1.84
C ASN A 286 6.61 14.92 1.60
N PRO A 287 6.47 15.96 2.46
CA PRO A 287 7.13 17.24 2.24
C PRO A 287 8.64 17.23 2.45
N SER A 288 9.17 16.34 3.28
CA SER A 288 10.62 16.20 3.56
C SER A 288 11.35 15.45 2.45
N ASN A 289 10.65 14.58 1.73
CA ASN A 289 11.17 13.72 0.66
C ASN A 289 12.14 12.63 1.13
N ASP A 290 12.01 12.18 2.37
CA ASP A 290 12.87 11.16 2.95
C ASP A 290 12.13 10.08 3.76
N ASP A 291 10.90 10.31 4.23
CA ASP A 291 10.05 9.25 4.79
C ASP A 291 9.88 8.06 3.83
N ASN A 292 9.95 6.85 4.37
CA ASN A 292 9.79 5.59 3.65
C ASN A 292 8.52 4.88 4.12
N VAL A 293 7.39 5.24 3.51
CA VAL A 293 6.14 4.50 3.69
C VAL A 293 6.17 3.27 2.78
N TYR A 294 6.42 2.10 3.37
CA TYR A 294 6.69 0.87 2.62
C TYR A 294 5.54 -0.15 2.67
N SER A 295 4.53 0.06 3.52
CA SER A 295 3.38 -0.84 3.60
C SER A 295 2.08 -0.17 4.01
N LEU A 296 0.99 -0.76 3.52
CA LEU A 296 -0.38 -0.45 3.88
C LEU A 296 -1.11 -1.75 4.20
N PHE A 297 -1.63 -1.83 5.42
CA PHE A 297 -2.38 -2.94 5.94
C PHE A 297 -3.84 -2.55 6.14
N VAL A 298 -4.77 -3.40 5.73
CA VAL A 298 -6.19 -3.09 5.83
C VAL A 298 -6.96 -4.26 6.40
N THR A 299 -7.92 -3.96 7.29
CA THR A 299 -8.93 -4.91 7.77
C THR A 299 -10.31 -4.24 7.74
N SER A 300 -11.29 -4.83 7.05
CA SER A 300 -12.65 -4.28 7.02
C SER A 300 -13.72 -5.30 6.62
N LYS A 301 -15.00 -4.95 6.81
CA LYS A 301 -16.17 -5.71 6.35
C LYS A 301 -16.48 -5.42 4.88
N PHE A 302 -15.66 -5.96 3.98
CA PHE A 302 -15.88 -5.85 2.54
C PHE A 302 -15.19 -6.98 1.77
N LYS A 303 -15.50 -7.12 0.48
CA LYS A 303 -14.75 -7.99 -0.43
C LYS A 303 -14.05 -7.12 -1.48
N VAL A 304 -12.73 -7.26 -1.60
CA VAL A 304 -11.91 -6.58 -2.62
C VAL A 304 -11.83 -7.47 -3.86
N SER A 305 -12.18 -6.95 -5.03
CA SER A 305 -11.58 -7.47 -6.28
C SER A 305 -10.23 -6.83 -6.37
N VAL A 306 -9.19 -7.59 -6.11
CA VAL A 306 -7.86 -7.13 -6.41
C VAL A 306 -7.76 -7.09 -7.94
N PRO A 307 -7.46 -5.95 -8.57
CA PRO A 307 -7.12 -5.96 -9.98
C PRO A 307 -5.86 -6.83 -10.14
N GLU A 308 -5.87 -7.81 -11.05
CA GLU A 308 -4.61 -8.38 -11.48
C GLU A 308 -3.66 -7.25 -11.89
N PRO A 309 -2.36 -7.32 -11.55
CA PRO A 309 -1.42 -6.29 -11.94
C PRO A 309 -1.58 -6.00 -13.44
N LEU A 310 -1.66 -4.71 -13.78
CA LEU A 310 -1.92 -4.19 -15.13
C LEU A 310 -0.96 -4.74 -16.22
N THR A 311 0.07 -5.47 -15.82
CA THR A 311 1.02 -6.17 -16.69
C THR A 311 0.38 -7.26 -17.56
N THR A 312 -0.72 -7.90 -17.13
CA THR A 312 -1.33 -9.01 -17.92
C THR A 312 -2.17 -8.51 -19.10
N LEU A 313 -2.81 -7.34 -19.00
CA LEU A 313 -3.69 -6.79 -20.05
C LEU A 313 -2.92 -6.01 -21.14
N GLY A 314 -1.77 -5.43 -20.81
CA GLY A 314 -0.93 -4.71 -21.77
C GLY A 314 -0.32 -5.61 -22.86
N LEU A 315 0.05 -6.85 -22.52
CA LEU A 315 0.64 -7.80 -23.47
C LEU A 315 -0.35 -8.38 -24.49
N LEU A 316 -1.62 -8.56 -24.10
CA LEU A 316 -2.67 -9.06 -25.00
C LEU A 316 -3.15 -8.00 -25.98
N ALA A 317 -3.20 -6.73 -25.58
CA ALA A 317 -3.61 -5.62 -26.45
C ALA A 317 -2.58 -5.34 -27.56
N VAL A 318 -1.27 -5.40 -27.26
CA VAL A 318 -0.22 -5.17 -28.27
C VAL A 318 -0.04 -6.38 -29.21
N GLY A 319 -0.20 -7.61 -28.69
CA GLY A 319 -0.14 -8.83 -29.51
C GLY A 319 -1.29 -8.98 -30.52
N GLY A 320 -2.50 -8.49 -30.18
CA GLY A 320 -3.68 -8.57 -31.05
C GLY A 320 -3.60 -7.68 -32.29
N PHE A 321 -3.08 -6.46 -32.16
CA PHE A 321 -2.92 -5.54 -33.30
C PHE A 321 -1.80 -5.98 -34.26
N GLY A 322 -0.73 -6.61 -33.77
CA GLY A 322 0.35 -7.15 -34.61
C GLY A 322 -0.08 -8.32 -35.51
N LEU A 323 -0.96 -9.19 -35.01
CA LEU A 323 -1.48 -10.34 -35.78
C LEU A 323 -2.53 -9.95 -36.83
N ALA A 324 -3.29 -8.88 -36.60
CA ALA A 324 -4.27 -8.38 -37.58
C ALA A 324 -3.61 -7.72 -38.80
N PHE A 325 -2.45 -7.07 -38.62
CA PHE A 325 -1.71 -6.44 -39.72
C PHE A 325 -0.91 -7.45 -40.55
N CYS A 326 -0.38 -8.51 -39.94
CA CYS A 326 0.35 -9.57 -40.66
C CYS A 326 -0.55 -10.51 -41.48
N ARG A 327 -1.88 -10.51 -41.26
CA ARG A 327 -2.82 -11.34 -42.04
C ARG A 327 -3.34 -10.69 -43.34
N LYS A 328 -3.13 -9.40 -43.57
CA LYS A 328 -3.68 -8.69 -44.74
C LYS A 328 -2.72 -8.51 -45.94
N SER A 329 -1.46 -8.98 -45.87
CA SER A 329 -0.47 -8.78 -46.96
C SER A 329 -0.22 -10.00 -47.86
N LYS A 330 -0.96 -11.10 -47.71
CA LYS A 330 -0.88 -12.25 -48.62
C LYS A 330 -2.23 -12.58 -49.25
N GLN A 331 -2.61 -11.80 -50.25
CA GLN A 331 -3.44 -12.25 -51.38
C GLN A 331 -3.47 -11.14 -52.45
N GLN A 332 -2.49 -11.15 -53.34
CA GLN A 332 -2.61 -10.51 -54.65
C GLN A 332 -2.96 -11.62 -55.67
N PRO A 333 -4.11 -11.58 -56.36
CA PRO A 333 -4.40 -12.50 -57.44
C PRO A 333 -3.62 -12.11 -58.70
N LYS A 334 -3.18 -13.14 -59.42
CA LYS A 334 -2.74 -13.05 -60.81
C LYS A 334 -3.93 -12.66 -61.69
N ASP A 335 -3.78 -11.65 -62.54
CA ASP A 335 -4.62 -11.50 -63.73
C ASP A 335 -3.76 -11.67 -65.00
N THR A 336 -4.06 -12.76 -65.69
CA THR A 336 -3.84 -12.98 -67.12
C THR A 336 -4.83 -12.14 -67.94
N ALA A 337 -4.37 -11.43 -68.98
CA ALA A 337 -4.71 -11.75 -70.38
C ALA A 337 -4.33 -10.65 -71.40
N LYS A 338 -3.55 -11.09 -72.40
CA LYS A 338 -3.59 -10.79 -73.84
C LYS A 338 -3.46 -9.34 -74.35
N ALA A 339 -2.35 -9.09 -75.06
CA ALA A 339 -2.35 -9.04 -76.52
C ALA A 339 -1.19 -9.91 -77.04
#